data_AF-A0A5S3YDK1-F1
#
_entry.id   AF-A0A5S3YDK1-F1
#
_cell.length_a   1.000
_cell.length_b   1.000
_cell.length_c   1.000
_cell.angle_alpha   90.00
_cell.angle_beta   90.00
_cell.angle_gamma   90.00
#
_symmetry.space_group_name_H-M   'P 1'
#
loop_
_entity.id
_entity.type
_entity.pdbx_description
1 polymer ?
#
loop_
_entity_poly.entity_id
_entity_poly.type
_entity_poly.pdbx_seq_one_letter_code
_entity_poly.pdbx_strand_id
1 'polypeptide(L)'
;SAYADAVAMRHPDAGSVAEFATGSDVPVINGGDGPNEHPTQALLDLLTIDRELGRFERGIDGMHIALVGDLKYGRTVHSLSKLLCHYKDIRFSMVAPDGLQMPDYILDSVSNAGHKIEIVSQMEGNLAADIVYQTRIQEERFPSQEEAN
;
A
#
# COMPACT_ATOMS: atom_id res chain seq x y z
N SER A 1 0.27 -9.41 -28.28
CA SER A 1 0.65 -10.77 -27.84
C SER A 1 1.54 -11.51 -28.83
N ALA A 2 1.39 -11.36 -30.16
CA ALA A 2 2.05 -12.20 -31.17
C ALA A 2 3.61 -12.26 -31.21
N TYR A 3 4.34 -11.46 -30.43
CA TYR A 3 5.82 -11.41 -30.43
C TYR A 3 6.48 -11.76 -29.09
N ALA A 4 5.72 -11.86 -28.00
CA ALA A 4 6.27 -12.03 -26.65
C ALA A 4 5.39 -12.98 -25.83
N ASP A 5 6.01 -13.80 -24.98
CA ASP A 5 5.32 -14.81 -24.17
C ASP A 5 4.63 -14.25 -22.91
N ALA A 6 4.96 -13.01 -22.52
CA ALA A 6 4.32 -12.26 -21.44
C ALA A 6 4.54 -10.76 -21.64
N VAL A 7 3.69 -9.93 -21.02
CA VAL A 7 3.79 -8.47 -21.06
C VAL A 7 3.81 -7.91 -19.65
N ALA A 8 4.86 -7.17 -19.30
CA ALA A 8 4.84 -6.28 -18.14
C ALA A 8 4.41 -4.88 -18.60
N MET A 9 3.22 -4.44 -18.18
CA MET A 9 2.62 -3.20 -18.66
C MET A 9 2.56 -2.17 -17.54
N ARG A 10 2.92 -0.93 -17.86
CA ARG A 10 2.72 0.23 -17.00
C ARG A 10 2.06 1.33 -17.82
N HIS A 11 0.96 1.87 -17.33
CA HIS A 11 0.16 2.86 -18.06
C HIS A 11 -0.33 3.96 -17.10
N PRO A 12 -0.41 5.23 -17.52
CA PRO A 12 -0.88 6.32 -16.66
C PRO A 12 -2.38 6.29 -16.37
N ASP A 13 -3.18 5.69 -17.26
CA ASP A 13 -4.63 5.65 -17.10
C ASP A 13 -5.04 4.46 -16.20
N ALA A 14 -6.00 4.71 -15.31
CA ALA A 14 -6.52 3.69 -14.40
C ALA A 14 -7.29 2.61 -15.17
N GLY A 15 -7.08 1.34 -14.82
CA GLY A 15 -7.78 0.21 -15.44
C GLY A 15 -7.25 -0.22 -16.82
N SER A 16 -6.31 0.53 -17.43
CA SER A 16 -5.80 0.20 -18.77
C SER A 16 -5.10 -1.15 -18.85
N VAL A 17 -4.43 -1.58 -17.78
CA VAL A 17 -3.78 -2.89 -17.76
C VAL A 17 -4.82 -4.01 -17.75
N ALA A 18 -5.91 -3.83 -16.99
CA ALA A 18 -7.00 -4.80 -16.95
C ALA A 18 -7.72 -4.88 -18.30
N GLU A 19 -8.00 -3.73 -18.92
CA GLU A 19 -8.57 -3.66 -20.27
C GLU A 19 -7.66 -4.35 -21.29
N PHE A 20 -6.37 -4.04 -21.31
CA PHE A 20 -5.40 -4.67 -22.20
C PHE A 20 -5.33 -6.19 -21.99
N ALA A 21 -5.41 -6.65 -20.75
CA ALA A 21 -5.41 -8.08 -20.42
C ALA A 21 -6.62 -8.82 -21.01
N THR A 22 -7.79 -8.17 -21.20
CA THR A 22 -8.97 -8.82 -21.80
C THR A 22 -8.77 -9.22 -23.26
N GLY A 23 -7.90 -8.51 -23.99
CA GLY A 23 -7.60 -8.76 -25.40
C GLY A 23 -6.25 -9.43 -25.65
N SER A 24 -5.52 -9.83 -24.60
CA SER A 24 -4.19 -10.40 -24.71
C SER A 24 -4.22 -11.93 -24.60
N ASP A 25 -3.63 -12.62 -25.58
CA ASP A 25 -3.46 -14.09 -25.54
C ASP A 25 -2.33 -14.54 -24.60
N VAL A 26 -1.54 -13.59 -24.08
CA VAL A 26 -0.39 -13.87 -23.20
C VAL A 26 -0.57 -13.19 -21.84
N PRO A 27 -0.01 -13.76 -20.76
CA PRO A 27 -0.11 -13.17 -19.43
C PRO A 27 0.34 -11.71 -19.39
N VAL A 28 -0.45 -10.87 -18.71
CA VAL A 28 -0.16 -9.45 -18.52
C VAL A 28 0.08 -9.19 -17.03
N ILE A 29 1.24 -8.63 -16.71
CA ILE A 29 1.65 -8.26 -15.36
C ILE A 29 1.47 -6.75 -15.20
N ASN A 30 0.70 -6.34 -14.19
CA ASN A 30 0.51 -4.93 -13.86
C ASN A 30 1.75 -4.36 -13.13
N GLY A 31 2.51 -3.54 -13.85
CA GLY A 31 3.62 -2.73 -13.34
C GLY A 31 3.19 -1.33 -12.86
N GLY A 32 1.88 -1.09 -12.73
CA GLY A 32 1.25 0.15 -12.29
C GLY A 32 0.27 0.71 -13.32
N ASP A 33 -1.01 0.84 -12.96
CA ASP A 33 -2.06 1.44 -13.77
C ASP A 33 -2.59 2.74 -13.14
N GLY A 34 -1.90 3.85 -13.43
CA GLY A 34 -2.30 5.17 -12.94
C GLY A 34 -2.36 5.27 -11.41
N PRO A 35 -3.40 5.92 -10.84
CA PRO A 35 -3.59 6.04 -9.40
C PRO A 35 -4.14 4.77 -8.72
N ASN A 36 -4.36 3.67 -9.46
CA ASN A 36 -5.10 2.50 -8.98
C ASN A 36 -4.21 1.53 -8.17
N GLU A 37 -3.59 0.52 -8.79
CA GLU A 37 -2.83 -0.50 -8.05
C GLU A 37 -1.39 -0.63 -8.52
N HIS A 38 -0.53 -1.18 -7.63
CA HIS A 38 0.84 -1.57 -7.98
C HIS A 38 1.19 -2.92 -7.33
N PRO A 39 0.57 -4.02 -7.79
CA PRO A 39 0.62 -5.31 -7.10
C PRO A 39 2.05 -5.88 -6.99
N THR A 40 2.88 -5.66 -8.01
CA THR A 40 4.28 -6.11 -8.01
C THR A 40 5.13 -5.41 -6.95
N GLN A 41 4.85 -4.15 -6.62
CA GLN A 41 5.55 -3.43 -5.55
C GLN A 41 5.07 -3.94 -4.18
N ALA A 42 3.77 -4.14 -4.00
CA ALA A 42 3.22 -4.70 -2.76
C ALA A 42 3.80 -6.09 -2.44
N LEU A 43 4.00 -6.94 -3.45
CA LEU A 43 4.66 -8.25 -3.28
C LEU A 43 6.13 -8.13 -2.86
N LEU A 44 6.87 -7.16 -3.42
CA LEU A 44 8.25 -6.90 -3.02
C LEU A 44 8.33 -6.36 -1.58
N ASP A 45 7.42 -5.48 -1.22
CA ASP A 45 7.33 -4.91 0.13
C ASP A 45 7.02 -6.01 1.16
N LEU A 46 6.04 -6.89 0.85
CA LEU A 46 5.72 -8.05 1.66
C LEU A 46 6.92 -8.99 1.84
N LEU A 47 7.64 -9.30 0.76
CA LEU A 47 8.85 -10.12 0.81
C LEU A 47 9.92 -9.50 1.72
N THR A 48 10.04 -8.17 1.70
CA THR A 48 10.98 -7.45 2.56
C THR A 48 10.57 -7.55 4.01
N ILE A 49 9.29 -7.32 4.31
CA ILE A 49 8.74 -7.46 5.67
C ILE A 49 8.95 -8.88 6.21
N ASP A 50 8.59 -9.90 5.43
CA ASP A 50 8.75 -11.30 5.81
C ASP A 50 10.21 -11.65 6.15
N ARG A 51 11.14 -11.21 5.31
CA ARG A 51 12.58 -11.46 5.51
C ARG A 51 13.13 -10.72 6.73
N GLU A 52 12.76 -9.46 6.94
CA GLU A 52 13.26 -8.68 8.06
C GLU A 52 12.69 -9.19 9.39
N LEU A 53 11.40 -9.55 9.44
CA LEU A 53 10.81 -10.18 10.63
C LEU A 53 11.40 -11.57 10.90
N GLY A 54 11.64 -12.35 9.85
CA GLY A 54 12.23 -13.68 9.94
C GLY A 54 13.64 -13.69 10.56
N ARG A 55 14.42 -12.60 10.41
CA ARG A 55 15.73 -12.46 11.09
C ARG A 55 15.62 -12.43 12.61
N PHE A 56 14.44 -12.08 13.13
CA PHE A 56 14.13 -12.05 14.55
C PHE A 56 13.22 -13.21 14.96
N GLU A 57 13.11 -14.26 14.13
CA GLU A 57 12.24 -15.43 14.35
C GLU A 57 10.76 -15.04 14.52
N ARG A 58 10.33 -13.98 13.84
CA ARG A 58 8.94 -13.49 13.83
C ARG A 58 8.33 -13.67 12.45
N GLY A 59 7.03 -13.93 12.42
CA GLY A 59 6.23 -13.93 11.19
C GLY A 59 5.46 -12.62 11.02
N ILE A 60 4.74 -12.52 9.90
CA ILE A 60 3.87 -11.38 9.58
C ILE A 60 2.62 -11.36 10.48
N ASP A 61 2.09 -12.53 10.83
CA ASP A 61 0.95 -12.63 11.74
C ASP A 61 1.26 -11.96 13.09
N GLY A 62 0.34 -11.11 13.56
CA GLY A 62 0.48 -10.38 14.82
C GLY A 62 1.48 -9.22 14.79
N MET A 63 2.07 -8.88 13.65
CA MET A 63 3.00 -7.74 13.56
C MET A 63 2.28 -6.40 13.76
N HIS A 64 3.04 -5.39 14.16
CA HIS A 64 2.62 -4.00 14.15
C HIS A 64 3.32 -3.24 13.03
N ILE A 65 2.54 -2.75 12.07
CA ILE A 65 3.01 -1.91 10.98
C ILE A 65 2.49 -0.47 11.12
N ALA A 66 3.38 0.49 10.92
CA ALA A 66 3.06 1.90 10.81
C ALA A 66 3.18 2.36 9.35
N LEU A 67 2.08 2.87 8.77
CA LEU A 67 2.05 3.46 7.44
C LEU A 67 2.08 4.97 7.60
N VAL A 68 3.09 5.64 7.05
CA VAL A 68 3.36 7.07 7.31
C VAL A 68 3.41 7.86 6.00
N GLY A 69 2.71 8.99 5.93
CA GLY A 69 2.80 9.95 4.81
C GLY A 69 1.49 10.12 4.03
N ASP A 70 1.55 10.10 2.70
CA ASP A 70 0.37 10.22 1.82
C ASP A 70 -0.34 8.87 1.70
N LEU A 71 -1.30 8.63 2.60
CA LEU A 71 -2.10 7.41 2.62
C LEU A 71 -3.32 7.51 1.70
N LYS A 72 -3.77 8.72 1.35
CA LYS A 72 -4.94 8.93 0.49
C LYS A 72 -4.69 8.51 -0.95
N TYR A 73 -3.52 8.83 -1.48
CA TYR A 73 -3.17 8.60 -2.88
C TYR A 73 -1.99 7.62 -3.05
N GLY A 74 -1.49 7.06 -1.95
CA GLY A 74 -0.42 6.08 -1.93
C GLY A 74 -0.86 4.70 -2.44
N ARG A 75 -0.92 4.49 -3.76
CA ARG A 75 -1.34 3.22 -4.39
C ARG A 75 -0.57 1.98 -3.89
N THR A 76 0.71 2.13 -3.53
CA THR A 76 1.53 1.04 -2.98
C THR A 76 1.05 0.67 -1.58
N VAL A 77 0.71 1.65 -0.75
CA VAL A 77 0.16 1.44 0.59
C VAL A 77 -1.22 0.81 0.53
N HIS A 78 -2.06 1.23 -0.42
CA HIS A 78 -3.37 0.60 -0.64
C HIS A 78 -3.20 -0.88 -1.01
N SER A 79 -2.33 -1.16 -1.97
CA SER A 79 -2.04 -2.52 -2.43
C SER A 79 -1.45 -3.38 -1.31
N LEU A 80 -0.52 -2.84 -0.52
CA LEU A 80 0.07 -3.52 0.64
C LEU A 80 -0.97 -3.79 1.73
N SER A 81 -1.83 -2.81 2.06
CA SER A 81 -2.86 -2.96 3.08
C SER A 81 -3.86 -4.06 2.72
N LYS A 82 -4.30 -4.12 1.45
CA LYS A 82 -5.14 -5.22 0.95
C LYS A 82 -4.43 -6.57 1.02
N LEU A 83 -3.14 -6.63 0.65
CA LEU A 83 -2.36 -7.87 0.70
C LEU A 83 -2.21 -8.38 2.14
N LEU A 84 -2.00 -7.46 3.09
CA LEU A 84 -1.90 -7.78 4.51
C LEU A 84 -3.22 -8.29 5.12
N CYS A 85 -4.38 -8.04 4.48
CA CYS A 85 -5.67 -8.60 4.90
C CYS A 85 -5.73 -10.14 4.83
N HIS A 86 -4.75 -10.80 4.18
CA HIS A 86 -4.64 -12.25 4.12
C HIS A 86 -3.91 -12.87 5.33
N TYR A 87 -3.41 -12.03 6.25
CA TYR A 87 -2.72 -12.44 7.48
C TYR A 87 -3.64 -12.27 8.69
N LYS A 88 -3.12 -12.54 9.90
CA LYS A 88 -3.92 -12.53 11.13
C LYS A 88 -3.41 -11.51 12.13
N ASP A 89 -4.34 -10.90 12.85
CA ASP A 89 -4.09 -10.10 14.05
C ASP A 89 -3.07 -8.95 13.90
N ILE A 90 -2.88 -8.44 12.67
CA ILE A 90 -2.01 -7.29 12.40
C ILE A 90 -2.57 -6.02 13.07
N ARG A 91 -1.68 -5.22 13.65
CA ARG A 91 -1.97 -3.84 14.08
C ARG A 91 -1.45 -2.86 13.04
N PHE A 92 -2.33 -1.98 12.58
CA PHE A 92 -2.01 -0.87 11.67
C PHE A 92 -2.05 0.45 12.43
N SER A 93 -0.97 1.23 12.35
CA SER A 93 -0.97 2.65 12.68
C SER A 93 -0.91 3.47 11.39
N MET A 94 -1.99 4.17 11.08
CA MET A 94 -2.12 5.02 9.89
C MET A 94 -1.77 6.46 10.30
N VAL A 95 -0.55 6.89 9.98
CA VAL A 95 -0.03 8.21 10.36
C VAL A 95 0.01 9.14 9.15
N ALA A 96 -0.95 10.06 9.07
CA ALA A 96 -1.06 11.01 7.96
C ALA A 96 -1.79 12.28 8.41
N PRO A 97 -1.53 13.44 7.79
CA PRO A 97 -2.36 14.62 7.97
C PRO A 97 -3.83 14.35 7.59
N ASP A 98 -4.77 15.10 8.16
CA ASP A 98 -6.22 14.92 7.94
C ASP A 98 -6.61 14.91 6.45
N GLY A 99 -5.96 15.73 5.63
CA GLY A 99 -6.20 15.79 4.18
C GLY A 99 -5.69 14.58 3.38
N LEU A 100 -4.80 13.76 3.97
CA LEU A 100 -4.11 12.63 3.33
C LEU A 100 -4.37 11.29 4.02
N GLN A 101 -5.44 11.20 4.83
CA GLN A 101 -5.83 9.97 5.50
C GLN A 101 -6.16 8.83 4.53
N MET A 102 -6.02 7.59 5.03
CA MET A 102 -6.36 6.38 4.29
C MET A 102 -7.84 6.40 3.88
N PRO A 103 -8.19 6.04 2.63
CA PRO A 103 -9.58 5.99 2.20
C PRO A 103 -10.40 4.93 2.95
N ASP A 104 -11.68 5.23 3.22
CA ASP A 104 -12.59 4.37 4.00
C ASP A 104 -12.68 2.94 3.46
N TYR A 105 -12.72 2.75 2.15
CA TYR A 105 -12.82 1.40 1.56
C TYR A 105 -11.61 0.49 1.89
N ILE A 106 -10.43 1.07 2.11
CA ILE A 106 -9.25 0.32 2.58
C ILE A 106 -9.38 0.03 4.07
N LEU A 107 -9.79 1.03 4.86
CA LEU A 107 -10.01 0.87 6.31
C LEU A 107 -11.04 -0.22 6.58
N ASP A 108 -12.13 -0.24 5.84
CA ASP A 108 -13.17 -1.27 5.89
C ASP A 108 -12.60 -2.65 5.54
N SER A 109 -11.78 -2.75 4.49
CA SER A 109 -11.14 -4.01 4.10
C SER A 109 -10.26 -4.58 5.22
N VAL A 110 -9.44 -3.71 5.83
CA VAL A 110 -8.54 -4.08 6.93
C VAL A 110 -9.32 -4.46 8.18
N SER A 111 -10.36 -3.69 8.53
CA SER A 111 -11.23 -3.97 9.68
C SER A 111 -12.02 -5.27 9.51
N ASN A 112 -12.58 -5.50 8.31
CA ASN A 112 -13.33 -6.72 7.99
C ASN A 112 -12.45 -7.99 8.01
N ALA A 113 -11.16 -7.85 7.76
CA ALA A 113 -10.18 -8.93 7.91
C ALA A 113 -9.83 -9.24 9.38
N GLY A 114 -10.35 -8.47 10.34
CA GLY A 114 -10.17 -8.67 11.78
C GLY A 114 -8.93 -7.97 12.36
N HIS A 115 -8.33 -7.04 11.62
CA HIS A 115 -7.15 -6.30 12.06
C HIS A 115 -7.50 -5.11 12.95
N LYS A 116 -6.51 -4.63 13.72
CA LYS A 116 -6.65 -3.43 14.55
C LYS A 116 -6.13 -2.24 13.78
N ILE A 117 -6.90 -1.16 13.75
CA ILE A 117 -6.53 0.09 13.08
C ILE A 117 -6.49 1.22 14.11
N GLU A 118 -5.42 1.99 14.06
CA GLU A 118 -5.24 3.23 14.80
C GLU A 118 -4.94 4.33 13.78
N ILE A 119 -5.79 5.36 13.72
CA ILE A 119 -5.62 6.51 12.84
C ILE A 119 -5.03 7.66 13.66
N VAL A 120 -3.94 8.24 13.17
CA VAL A 120 -3.19 9.28 13.87
C VAL A 120 -2.90 10.42 12.88
N SER A 121 -3.24 11.66 13.26
CA SER A 121 -3.06 12.84 12.40
C SER A 121 -1.62 13.37 12.37
N GLN A 122 -0.83 13.06 13.40
CA GLN A 122 0.55 13.52 13.57
C GLN A 122 1.36 12.50 14.38
N MET A 123 2.63 12.36 14.05
CA MET A 123 3.53 11.47 14.79
C MET A 123 3.94 12.13 16.12
N GLU A 124 3.19 11.89 17.18
CA GLU A 124 3.55 12.32 18.53
C GLU A 124 4.19 11.15 19.32
N GLY A 125 5.43 11.33 19.78
CA GLY A 125 6.15 10.37 20.63
C GLY A 125 6.88 9.24 19.89
N ASN A 126 7.17 8.15 20.61
CA ASN A 126 7.81 6.96 20.03
C ASN A 126 6.75 6.03 19.43
N LEU A 127 6.74 5.90 18.10
CA LEU A 127 5.94 4.90 17.42
C LEU A 127 6.61 3.53 17.55
N ALA A 128 6.20 2.77 18.57
CA ALA A 128 6.67 1.40 18.76
C ALA A 128 6.01 0.49 17.72
N ALA A 129 6.56 0.41 16.51
CA ALA A 129 6.13 -0.48 15.43
C ALA A 129 7.27 -1.42 15.02
N ASP A 130 6.92 -2.63 14.55
CA ASP A 130 7.88 -3.59 14.03
C ASP A 130 8.38 -3.17 12.64
N ILE A 131 7.49 -2.59 11.85
CA ILE A 131 7.75 -2.07 10.51
C ILE A 131 7.23 -0.63 10.44
N VAL A 132 8.07 0.28 9.96
CA VAL A 132 7.67 1.64 9.57
C VAL A 132 7.77 1.75 8.06
N TYR A 133 6.62 1.83 7.41
CA TYR A 133 6.49 2.00 5.97
C TYR A 133 6.25 3.47 5.63
N GLN A 134 7.27 4.14 5.12
CA GLN A 134 7.21 5.55 4.81
C GLN A 134 6.89 5.79 3.33
N THR A 135 5.91 6.67 3.09
CA THR A 135 5.60 7.20 1.77
C THR A 135 6.05 8.63 1.62
N ARG A 136 6.23 9.05 0.36
CA ARG A 136 6.53 10.45 0.05
C ARG A 136 5.28 11.30 0.25
N ILE A 137 5.42 12.36 1.04
CA ILE A 137 4.45 13.45 1.08
C ILE A 137 4.76 14.38 -0.10
N GLN A 138 3.78 14.59 -0.97
CA GLN A 138 3.89 15.41 -2.17
C GLN A 138 3.28 16.78 -1.89
N GLU A 139 4.10 17.83 -1.84
CA GLU A 139 3.67 19.22 -1.57
C GLU A 139 2.57 19.67 -2.53
N GLU A 140 2.56 19.17 -3.77
CA GLU A 140 1.54 19.48 -4.78
C GLU A 140 0.13 18.94 -4.45
N ARG A 141 -0.01 18.08 -3.44
CA ARG A 141 -1.29 17.48 -3.05
C ARG A 141 -1.99 18.22 -1.92
N PHE A 142 -1.37 19.26 -1.38
CA PHE A 142 -1.99 20.12 -0.38
C PHE A 142 -2.62 21.36 -1.03
N PRO A 143 -3.83 21.75 -0.61
CA PRO A 143 -4.46 23.03 -0.96
C PRO A 143 -3.60 24.25 -0.62
N SER A 144 -2.75 24.16 0.41
CA SER A 144 -1.86 25.26 0.85
C SER A 144 -0.55 24.74 1.44
N GLN A 145 0.50 25.57 1.43
CA GLN A 145 1.80 25.26 2.04
C GLN A 145 1.74 25.14 3.58
N GLU A 146 0.72 25.72 4.23
CA GLU A 146 0.52 25.57 5.68
C GLU A 146 0.02 24.18 6.05
N GLU A 147 -0.69 23.48 5.17
CA GLU A 147 -1.13 22.10 5.41
C GLU A 147 -0.04 21.06 5.11
N ALA A 148 1.04 21.47 4.42
CA ALA A 148 2.15 20.60 4.05
C ALA A 148 3.27 20.51 5.11
N ASN A 149 3.23 21.37 6.14
CA ASN A 149 4.28 21.51 7.17
C ASN A 149 3.87 20.95 8.53
#